data_AF-A0A0A6P6Z9-F1
#
_entry.id   AF-A0A0A6P6Z9-F1
#
_cell.length_a   1.000
_cell.length_b   1.000
_cell.length_c   1.000
_cell.angle_alpha   90.00
_cell.angle_beta   90.00
_cell.angle_gamma   90.00
#
_symmetry.space_group_name_H-M   'P 1'
#
loop_
_entity.id
_entity.type
_entity.pdbx_description
1 polymer ?
#
loop_
_entity_poly.entity_id
_entity_poly.type
_entity_poly.pdbx_seq_one_letter_code
_entity_poly.pdbx_strand_id
1 'polypeptide(L)'
;MELCLKVIPNRSKYAQIKRCYCEKGHDGRCEEFPYLKHLAHHFKQVANKIKRDATKTTGAAWKSENAGPNRIDRWVMLLSDEELEQYGIKMMALKQTVVAKLREKAASYEDCMAVAAKLTWIVYQMLDAPEAPENIKKHLEACFGKFQAGATKCIVCKMPLSFRSFSQAKRGRAKIETAHMNPRIHNANNVGFAHRECNIAQGDKTLDEFYTWIAQILERVQSSTS
;
A
#
# COMPACT_ATOMS: atom_id res chain seq x y z
N MET A 1 14.74 -0.25 16.51
CA MET A 1 15.81 -0.13 15.50
C MET A 1 15.94 1.34 15.12
N GLU A 2 17.16 1.85 15.05
CA GLU A 2 17.43 3.22 14.59
C GLU A 2 17.75 3.22 13.09
N LEU A 3 17.15 4.13 12.32
CA LEU A 3 17.30 4.20 10.86
C LEU A 3 18.40 5.19 10.45
N CYS A 4 19.01 4.96 9.29
CA CYS A 4 20.05 5.82 8.74
C CYS A 4 19.55 7.23 8.41
N LEU A 5 18.40 7.35 7.73
CA LEU A 5 17.70 8.59 7.35
C LEU A 5 18.50 9.64 6.57
N LYS A 6 19.76 9.35 6.20
CA LYS A 6 20.58 10.16 5.30
C LYS A 6 19.82 10.43 4.00
N VAL A 7 19.97 11.65 3.50
CA VAL A 7 19.37 12.07 2.24
C VAL A 7 19.95 11.25 1.09
N ILE A 8 19.07 10.69 0.26
CA ILE A 8 19.44 9.99 -0.96
C ILE A 8 19.30 10.99 -2.13
N PRO A 9 20.39 11.30 -2.85
CA PRO A 9 20.33 12.10 -4.07
C PRO A 9 19.37 11.46 -5.06
N ASN A 10 18.42 12.25 -5.56
CA ASN A 10 17.41 11.75 -6.47
C ASN A 10 17.05 12.79 -7.53
N ARG A 11 16.60 12.30 -8.69
CA ARG A 11 16.10 13.12 -9.80
C ARG A 11 14.56 13.08 -9.86
N SER A 12 13.90 12.94 -8.70
CA SER A 12 12.44 12.91 -8.66
C SER A 12 11.88 14.20 -9.24
N LYS A 13 10.76 14.10 -9.96
CA LYS A 13 10.01 15.26 -10.45
C LYS A 13 9.56 16.16 -9.27
N TYR A 14 9.30 15.55 -8.13
CA TYR A 14 8.89 16.24 -6.92
C TYR A 14 10.13 16.52 -6.07
N ALA A 15 10.24 17.74 -5.53
CA ALA A 15 11.37 18.18 -4.70
C ALA A 15 11.39 17.52 -3.30
N GLN A 16 11.04 16.24 -3.21
CA GLN A 16 11.05 15.47 -1.98
C GLN A 16 12.46 14.95 -1.70
N ILE A 17 12.90 15.16 -0.46
CA ILE A 17 14.08 14.54 0.09
C ILE A 17 13.78 13.06 0.35
N LYS A 18 14.29 12.18 -0.51
CA LYS A 18 14.31 10.74 -0.24
C LYS A 18 15.29 10.44 0.89
N ARG A 19 14.95 9.50 1.76
CA ARG A 19 15.76 9.12 2.92
C ARG A 19 16.13 7.66 2.91
N CYS A 20 17.27 7.35 3.51
CA CYS A 20 17.74 5.99 3.71
C CYS A 20 16.93 5.25 4.79
N TYR A 21 16.45 4.05 4.48
CA TYR A 21 15.76 3.16 5.42
C TYR A 21 16.61 1.95 5.83
N CYS A 22 17.91 1.95 5.51
CA CYS A 22 18.84 1.00 6.12
C CYS A 22 19.00 1.30 7.62
N GLU A 23 19.52 0.33 8.36
CA GLU A 23 19.91 0.52 9.76
C GLU A 23 20.99 1.61 9.90
N LYS A 24 20.98 2.36 11.01
CA LYS A 24 22.03 3.35 11.27
C LYS A 24 23.40 2.66 11.35
N GLY A 25 24.38 3.23 10.67
CA GLY A 25 25.72 2.65 10.59
C GLY A 25 25.86 1.52 9.56
N HIS A 26 24.87 1.30 8.69
CA HIS A 26 24.97 0.29 7.64
C HIS A 26 26.18 0.52 6.71
N ASP A 27 26.75 -0.58 6.23
CA ASP A 27 27.74 -0.57 5.15
C ASP A 27 27.08 -0.37 3.78
N GLY A 28 27.85 0.11 2.82
CA GLY A 28 27.43 0.28 1.43
C GLY A 28 26.52 1.49 1.18
N ARG A 29 25.81 1.46 0.04
CA ARG A 29 25.02 2.59 -0.46
C ARG A 29 23.72 2.75 0.33
N CYS A 30 23.34 3.99 0.64
CA CYS A 30 22.02 4.28 1.19
C CYS A 30 20.88 3.84 0.25
N GLU A 31 19.89 3.12 0.78
CA GLU A 31 18.75 2.60 0.03
C GLU A 31 17.41 3.08 0.62
N GLU A 32 16.47 3.46 -0.25
CA GLU A 32 15.13 3.94 0.12
C GLU A 32 14.21 2.79 0.57
N PHE A 33 14.37 1.60 -0.02
CA PHE A 33 13.55 0.41 0.26
C PHE A 33 14.42 -0.86 0.43
N PRO A 34 15.33 -0.91 1.42
CA PRO A 34 16.26 -2.04 1.57
C PRO A 34 15.52 -3.37 1.81
N TYR A 35 14.40 -3.33 2.52
CA TYR A 35 13.53 -4.48 2.78
C TYR A 35 12.88 -5.07 1.52
N LEU A 36 12.80 -4.31 0.42
CA LEU A 36 12.29 -4.80 -0.87
C LEU A 36 13.37 -5.41 -1.77
N LYS A 37 14.66 -5.33 -1.42
CA LYS A 37 15.78 -5.65 -2.33
C LYS A 37 15.69 -7.06 -2.91
N HIS A 38 15.42 -8.06 -2.08
CA HIS A 38 15.27 -9.45 -2.51
C HIS A 38 14.05 -9.64 -3.43
N LEU A 39 12.88 -9.12 -3.04
CA LEU A 39 11.69 -9.17 -3.90
C LEU A 39 11.91 -8.41 -5.20
N ALA A 40 12.65 -7.30 -5.21
CA ALA A 40 12.93 -6.53 -6.41
C ALA A 40 13.78 -7.31 -7.41
N HIS A 41 14.68 -8.17 -6.91
CA HIS A 41 15.55 -9.01 -7.74
C HIS A 41 14.83 -10.28 -8.25
N HIS A 42 14.14 -11.02 -7.37
CA HIS A 42 13.57 -12.32 -7.71
C HIS A 42 12.06 -12.27 -8.06
N PHE A 43 11.33 -11.28 -7.55
CA PHE A 43 9.87 -11.19 -7.63
C PHE A 43 9.42 -9.76 -7.99
N LYS A 44 10.03 -9.18 -9.04
CA LYS A 44 9.93 -7.76 -9.41
C LYS A 44 8.50 -7.23 -9.45
N GLN A 45 7.53 -8.02 -9.90
CA GLN A 45 6.13 -7.62 -9.95
C GLN A 45 5.54 -7.34 -8.55
N VAL A 46 5.89 -8.16 -7.56
CA VAL A 46 5.47 -8.01 -6.16
C VAL A 46 6.10 -6.78 -5.54
N ALA A 47 7.42 -6.61 -5.69
CA ALA A 47 8.13 -5.43 -5.19
C ALA A 47 7.59 -4.13 -5.79
N ASN A 48 7.34 -4.10 -7.10
CA ASN A 48 6.76 -2.95 -7.78
C ASN A 48 5.32 -2.67 -7.31
N LYS A 49 4.51 -3.72 -7.06
CA LYS A 49 3.16 -3.57 -6.51
C LYS A 49 3.21 -2.94 -5.12
N ILE A 50 4.03 -3.48 -4.21
CA ILE A 50 4.17 -2.95 -2.85
C ILE A 50 4.60 -1.48 -2.90
N LYS A 51 5.69 -1.19 -3.62
CA LYS A 51 6.21 0.18 -3.75
C LYS A 51 5.14 1.12 -4.30
N ARG A 52 4.44 0.71 -5.36
CA ARG A 52 3.39 1.53 -5.99
C ARG A 52 2.22 1.76 -5.03
N ASP A 53 1.68 0.72 -4.42
CA ASP A 53 0.45 0.82 -3.63
C ASP A 53 0.69 1.58 -2.31
N ALA A 54 1.92 1.48 -1.77
CA ALA A 54 2.40 2.29 -0.67
C ALA A 54 2.59 3.76 -1.06
N THR A 55 3.29 4.06 -2.16
CA THR A 55 3.75 5.44 -2.43
C THR A 55 2.86 6.25 -3.36
N LYS A 56 2.06 5.61 -4.21
CA LYS A 56 1.32 6.30 -5.27
C LYS A 56 -0.18 6.39 -4.96
N THR A 57 -0.79 7.49 -5.37
CA THR A 57 -2.25 7.59 -5.47
C THR A 57 -2.76 6.71 -6.61
N THR A 58 -3.93 6.10 -6.42
CA THR A 58 -4.61 5.36 -7.50
C THR A 58 -5.29 6.36 -8.44
N GLY A 59 -4.83 6.42 -9.69
CA GLY A 59 -5.44 7.20 -10.78
C GLY A 59 -5.80 6.30 -11.97
N ALA A 60 -6.81 6.71 -12.75
CA ALA A 60 -7.18 6.01 -13.98
C ALA A 60 -5.98 6.00 -14.95
N ALA A 61 -5.74 4.88 -15.62
CA ALA A 61 -4.66 4.71 -16.60
C ALA A 61 -4.76 5.66 -17.81
N TRP A 62 -5.91 6.32 -17.99
CA TRP A 62 -6.26 7.09 -19.17
C TRP A 62 -6.03 8.58 -18.90
N LYS A 63 -5.05 9.16 -19.62
CA LYS A 63 -4.87 10.60 -19.77
C LYS A 63 -6.15 11.19 -20.36
N SER A 64 -7.07 11.66 -19.53
CA SER A 64 -7.99 12.71 -19.94
C SER A 64 -7.71 13.91 -19.05
N GLU A 65 -7.72 15.11 -19.61
CA GLU A 65 -7.52 16.36 -18.87
C GLU A 65 -8.47 16.47 -17.67
N ASN A 66 -9.63 15.79 -17.76
CA ASN A 66 -10.67 15.73 -16.73
C ASN A 66 -10.42 14.70 -15.60
N ALA A 67 -9.51 13.73 -15.77
CA ALA A 67 -9.28 12.65 -14.80
C ALA A 67 -8.18 12.97 -13.76
N GLY A 68 -7.45 14.07 -13.95
CA GLY A 68 -6.34 14.46 -13.09
C GLY A 68 -5.04 13.68 -13.33
N PRO A 69 -3.94 14.05 -12.64
CA PRO A 69 -2.64 13.42 -12.84
C PRO A 69 -2.63 11.99 -12.28
N ASN A 70 -2.03 11.07 -13.03
CA ASN A 70 -1.98 9.66 -12.65
C ASN A 70 -0.68 9.34 -11.86
N ARG A 71 -0.81 8.53 -10.80
CA ARG A 71 0.31 8.03 -9.98
C ARG A 71 1.20 9.12 -9.39
N ILE A 72 0.57 10.12 -8.78
CA ILE A 72 1.24 11.13 -7.95
C ILE A 72 1.72 10.44 -6.67
N ASP A 73 2.85 10.86 -6.12
CA ASP A 73 3.26 10.40 -4.79
C ASP A 73 2.27 10.89 -3.72
N ARG A 74 1.89 10.04 -2.77
CA ARG A 74 0.86 10.36 -1.76
C ARG A 74 1.24 11.58 -0.91
N TRP A 75 2.52 11.74 -0.58
CA TRP A 75 3.01 12.88 0.19
C TRP A 75 3.00 14.18 -0.61
N VAL A 76 3.10 14.12 -1.94
CA VAL A 76 2.96 15.31 -2.79
C VAL A 76 1.54 15.85 -2.72
N MET A 77 0.55 14.97 -2.52
CA MET A 77 -0.84 15.38 -2.32
C MET A 77 -1.12 16.02 -0.94
N LEU A 78 -0.09 16.25 -0.11
CA LEU A 78 -0.19 17.09 1.09
C LEU A 78 0.16 18.56 0.83
N LEU A 79 0.83 18.87 -0.28
CA LEU A 79 1.26 20.22 -0.64
C LEU A 79 0.07 21.13 -0.98
N SER A 80 0.24 22.45 -0.89
CA SER A 80 -0.79 23.40 -1.30
C SER A 80 -1.06 23.34 -2.82
N ASP A 81 -2.18 23.89 -3.27
CA ASP A 81 -2.50 23.91 -4.71
C ASP A 81 -1.46 24.71 -5.51
N GLU A 82 -0.91 25.79 -4.92
CA GLU A 82 0.16 26.62 -5.51
C GLU A 82 1.47 25.84 -5.66
N GLU A 83 1.86 25.06 -4.65
CA GLU A 83 3.04 24.20 -4.71
C GLU A 83 2.85 23.07 -5.74
N LEU A 84 1.64 22.51 -5.85
CA LEU A 84 1.30 21.49 -6.83
C LEU A 84 1.37 22.01 -8.28
N GLU A 85 1.00 23.27 -8.50
CA GLU A 85 1.05 23.89 -9.82
C GLU A 85 2.49 23.97 -10.36
N GLN A 86 3.50 24.14 -9.49
CA GLN A 86 4.92 24.10 -9.88
C GLN A 86 5.32 22.74 -10.47
N TYR A 87 4.63 21.67 -10.11
CA TYR A 87 4.81 20.33 -10.68
C TYR A 87 3.89 20.04 -11.88
N GLY A 88 3.17 21.05 -12.37
CA GLY A 88 2.18 20.93 -13.44
C GLY A 88 0.90 20.22 -13.02
N ILE A 89 0.58 20.20 -11.71
CA ILE A 89 -0.65 19.64 -11.16
C ILE A 89 -1.61 20.78 -10.86
N LYS A 90 -2.49 21.09 -11.82
CA LYS A 90 -3.45 22.20 -11.72
C LYS A 90 -4.73 21.75 -11.01
N MET A 91 -4.71 21.72 -9.67
CA MET A 91 -5.83 21.24 -8.85
C MET A 91 -7.11 22.06 -9.09
N MET A 92 -7.00 23.38 -9.24
CA MET A 92 -8.13 24.28 -9.51
C MET A 92 -8.83 24.04 -10.85
N ALA A 93 -8.15 23.40 -11.82
CA ALA A 93 -8.73 23.06 -13.12
C ALA A 93 -9.51 21.73 -13.09
N LEU A 94 -9.46 20.98 -11.98
CA LEU A 94 -10.12 19.69 -11.83
C LEU A 94 -11.51 19.84 -11.18
N LYS A 95 -12.41 18.89 -11.45
CA LYS A 95 -13.70 18.80 -10.75
C LYS A 95 -13.47 18.60 -9.25
N GLN A 96 -14.30 19.23 -8.42
CA GLN A 96 -14.18 19.14 -6.96
C GLN A 96 -14.20 17.69 -6.43
N THR A 97 -14.99 16.81 -7.08
CA THR A 97 -15.05 15.39 -6.73
C THR A 97 -13.76 14.63 -7.07
N VAL A 98 -12.99 15.09 -8.07
CA VAL A 98 -11.66 14.54 -8.41
C VAL A 98 -10.63 15.05 -7.42
N VAL A 99 -10.66 16.35 -7.08
CA VAL A 99 -9.81 16.96 -6.06
C VAL A 99 -9.97 16.23 -4.73
N ALA A 100 -11.20 16.04 -4.26
CA ALA A 100 -11.50 15.32 -3.02
C ALA A 100 -10.90 13.90 -3.03
N LYS A 101 -11.09 13.14 -4.12
CA LYS A 101 -10.53 11.77 -4.26
C LYS A 101 -9.01 11.72 -4.29
N LEU A 102 -8.35 12.75 -4.82
CA LEU A 102 -6.89 12.84 -4.84
C LEU A 102 -6.36 13.17 -3.44
N ARG A 103 -6.97 14.14 -2.77
CA ARG A 103 -6.62 14.57 -1.40
C ARG A 103 -6.89 13.49 -0.35
N GLU A 104 -7.96 12.73 -0.51
CA GLU A 104 -8.30 11.58 0.35
C GLU A 104 -7.22 10.48 0.39
N LYS A 105 -6.34 10.44 -0.62
CA LYS A 105 -5.26 9.45 -0.72
C LYS A 105 -3.91 9.97 -0.24
N ALA A 106 -3.85 11.23 0.22
CA ALA A 106 -2.63 11.83 0.72
C ALA A 106 -2.15 11.11 1.99
N ALA A 107 -0.83 11.04 2.16
CA ALA A 107 -0.19 10.38 3.30
C ALA A 107 1.23 10.90 3.45
N SER A 108 1.77 10.93 4.67
CA SER A 108 3.15 11.36 4.90
C SER A 108 4.15 10.42 4.20
N TYR A 109 5.36 10.90 3.96
CA TYR A 109 6.42 10.08 3.37
C TYR A 109 6.76 8.91 4.30
N GLU A 110 6.87 9.19 5.60
CA GLU A 110 7.15 8.23 6.66
C GLU A 110 6.10 7.12 6.73
N ASP A 111 4.81 7.49 6.66
CA ASP A 111 3.72 6.51 6.61
C ASP A 111 3.79 5.64 5.36
N CYS A 112 4.08 6.21 4.20
CA CYS A 112 4.24 5.45 2.95
C CYS A 112 5.38 4.42 3.07
N MET A 113 6.50 4.79 3.71
CA MET A 113 7.62 3.87 3.91
C MET A 113 7.28 2.78 4.94
N ALA A 114 6.59 3.14 6.03
CA ALA A 114 6.10 2.19 7.01
C ALA A 114 5.10 1.18 6.39
N VAL A 115 4.21 1.66 5.53
CA VAL A 115 3.28 0.80 4.75
C VAL A 115 4.06 -0.12 3.81
N ALA A 116 5.05 0.38 3.08
CA ALA A 116 5.86 -0.47 2.20
C ALA A 116 6.59 -1.58 2.98
N ALA A 117 7.17 -1.25 4.14
CA ALA A 117 7.81 -2.23 5.02
C ALA A 117 6.78 -3.24 5.57
N LYS A 118 5.61 -2.77 6.03
CA LYS A 118 4.55 -3.65 6.54
C LYS A 118 4.04 -4.62 5.48
N LEU A 119 3.74 -4.14 4.27
CA LEU A 119 3.29 -4.98 3.18
C LEU A 119 4.36 -6.01 2.80
N THR A 120 5.64 -5.65 2.86
CA THR A 120 6.75 -6.59 2.64
C THR A 120 6.77 -7.68 3.71
N TRP A 121 6.64 -7.31 4.99
CA TRP A 121 6.55 -8.25 6.12
C TRP A 121 5.36 -9.21 5.98
N ILE A 122 4.21 -8.71 5.54
CA ILE A 122 3.02 -9.53 5.26
C ILE A 122 3.29 -10.50 4.09
N VAL A 123 3.89 -10.03 3.00
CA VAL A 123 4.13 -10.85 1.81
C VAL A 123 4.99 -12.09 2.10
N TYR A 124 6.05 -11.95 2.90
CA TYR A 124 6.89 -13.10 3.26
C TYR A 124 6.21 -14.12 4.18
N GLN A 125 5.07 -13.77 4.78
CA GLN A 125 4.30 -14.65 5.66
C GLN A 125 3.07 -15.25 4.97
N MET A 126 2.91 -15.05 3.67
CA MET A 126 1.88 -15.74 2.89
C MET A 126 2.20 -17.23 2.75
N LEU A 127 1.17 -18.03 2.47
CA LEU A 127 1.40 -19.40 1.98
C LEU A 127 2.26 -19.33 0.73
N ASP A 128 3.11 -20.32 0.51
CA ASP A 128 4.00 -20.45 -0.67
C ASP A 128 4.92 -19.25 -0.98
N ALA A 129 5.12 -18.36 -0.01
CA ALA A 129 6.08 -17.27 -0.11
C ALA A 129 7.52 -17.81 -0.10
N PRO A 130 8.46 -17.11 -0.77
CA PRO A 130 9.88 -17.39 -0.62
C PRO A 130 10.33 -17.09 0.82
N GLU A 131 11.40 -17.72 1.26
CA GLU A 131 12.05 -17.35 2.52
C GLU A 131 12.63 -15.92 2.41
N ALA A 132 12.47 -15.14 3.48
CA ALA A 132 13.06 -13.81 3.57
C ALA A 132 14.55 -13.93 3.90
N PRO A 133 15.46 -13.28 3.15
CA PRO A 133 16.86 -13.22 3.53
C PRO A 133 17.05 -12.66 4.94
N GLU A 134 18.02 -13.19 5.68
CA GLU A 134 18.18 -12.96 7.11
C GLU A 134 18.27 -11.47 7.48
N ASN A 135 18.97 -10.67 6.68
CA ASN A 135 19.07 -9.23 6.90
C ASN A 135 17.71 -8.50 6.75
N ILE A 136 16.89 -8.91 5.77
CA ILE A 136 15.54 -8.36 5.57
C ILE A 136 14.59 -8.85 6.65
N LYS A 137 14.69 -10.12 7.04
CA LYS A 137 13.90 -10.71 8.12
C LYS A 137 14.15 -9.97 9.44
N LYS A 138 15.41 -9.83 9.87
CA LYS A 138 15.78 -9.08 11.08
C LYS A 138 15.26 -7.64 11.06
N HIS A 139 15.42 -6.95 9.92
CA HIS A 139 14.93 -5.59 9.76
C HIS A 139 13.41 -5.50 9.96
N LEU A 140 12.64 -6.39 9.33
CA LEU A 140 11.18 -6.37 9.40
C LEU A 140 10.65 -6.90 10.74
N GLU A 141 11.31 -7.87 11.37
CA GLU A 141 10.97 -8.34 12.72
C GLU A 141 11.17 -7.27 13.77
N ALA A 142 12.23 -6.47 13.66
CA ALA A 142 12.45 -5.32 14.52
C ALA A 142 11.37 -4.23 14.38
N CYS A 143 10.64 -4.20 13.27
CA CYS A 143 9.54 -3.25 13.04
C CYS A 143 8.17 -3.80 13.43
N PHE A 144 7.88 -5.08 13.16
CA PHE A 144 6.52 -5.61 13.19
C PHE A 144 6.33 -6.91 14.00
N GLY A 145 7.40 -7.42 14.61
CA GLY A 145 7.39 -8.68 15.35
C GLY A 145 7.78 -9.89 14.50
N LYS A 146 7.91 -11.05 15.16
CA LYS A 146 8.42 -12.30 14.58
C LYS A 146 7.62 -12.74 13.37
N PHE A 147 8.30 -13.32 12.39
CA PHE A 147 7.64 -13.94 11.24
C PHE A 147 6.94 -15.22 11.68
N GLN A 148 5.75 -15.44 11.12
CA GLN A 148 5.05 -16.70 11.21
C GLN A 148 4.66 -17.16 9.80
N ALA A 149 5.28 -18.24 9.33
CA ALA A 149 5.04 -18.78 8.00
C ALA A 149 3.55 -19.13 7.81
N GLY A 150 2.97 -18.71 6.68
CA GLY A 150 1.55 -18.95 6.37
C GLY A 150 0.54 -18.18 7.24
N ALA A 151 0.97 -17.27 8.10
CA ALA A 151 0.07 -16.52 8.98
C ALA A 151 -0.75 -15.44 8.26
N THR A 152 -0.33 -15.02 7.06
CA THR A 152 -1.02 -13.96 6.35
C THR A 152 -2.39 -14.40 5.83
N LYS A 153 -3.40 -13.65 6.26
CA LYS A 153 -4.80 -13.83 5.88
C LYS A 153 -5.33 -12.59 5.18
N CYS A 154 -6.38 -12.77 4.39
CA CYS A 154 -7.17 -11.67 3.86
C CYS A 154 -7.72 -10.86 5.02
N ILE A 155 -7.47 -9.55 5.05
CA ILE A 155 -7.94 -8.71 6.17
C ILE A 155 -9.47 -8.65 6.27
N VAL A 156 -10.19 -8.96 5.18
CA VAL A 156 -11.66 -8.96 5.14
C VAL A 156 -12.23 -10.35 5.45
N CYS A 157 -11.98 -11.38 4.64
CA CYS A 157 -12.60 -12.70 4.82
C CYS A 157 -11.83 -13.63 5.77
N LYS A 158 -10.66 -13.21 6.27
CA LYS A 158 -9.79 -13.98 7.18
C LYS A 158 -9.27 -15.33 6.65
N MET A 159 -9.51 -15.65 5.36
CA MET A 159 -8.92 -16.81 4.71
C MET A 159 -7.41 -16.61 4.44
N PRO A 160 -6.59 -17.68 4.45
CA PRO A 160 -5.17 -17.59 4.10
C PRO A 160 -4.93 -17.00 2.70
N LEU A 161 -3.84 -16.24 2.55
CA LEU A 161 -3.40 -15.73 1.24
C LEU A 161 -2.16 -16.48 0.76
N SER A 162 -2.16 -16.83 -0.52
CA SER A 162 -1.02 -17.42 -1.22
C SER A 162 -0.22 -16.35 -1.97
N PHE A 163 1.11 -16.40 -1.86
CA PHE A 163 2.03 -15.54 -2.58
C PHE A 163 1.90 -15.71 -4.10
N ARG A 164 1.61 -16.93 -4.59
CA ARG A 164 1.30 -17.19 -6.01
C ARG A 164 0.11 -16.38 -6.53
N SER A 165 -0.75 -15.84 -5.66
CA SER A 165 -1.85 -14.95 -6.07
C SER A 165 -1.38 -13.66 -6.73
N PHE A 166 -0.12 -13.23 -6.51
CA PHE A 166 0.46 -12.09 -7.20
C PHE A 166 0.72 -12.35 -8.70
N SER A 167 1.08 -13.57 -9.09
CA SER A 167 1.38 -13.93 -10.50
C SER A 167 0.13 -14.30 -11.30
N GLN A 168 -0.98 -14.59 -10.62
CA GLN A 168 -2.24 -14.99 -11.25
C GLN A 168 -3.07 -13.82 -11.79
N ALA A 169 -2.50 -12.61 -11.84
CA ALA A 169 -3.15 -11.43 -12.39
C ALA A 169 -3.29 -11.52 -13.92
N LYS A 170 -4.39 -12.09 -14.43
CA LYS A 170 -4.72 -12.09 -15.86
C LYS A 170 -5.48 -10.81 -16.23
N ARG A 171 -5.04 -10.12 -17.29
CA ARG A 171 -5.74 -8.97 -17.92
C ARG A 171 -6.22 -7.88 -16.93
N GLY A 172 -5.36 -7.47 -16.00
CA GLY A 172 -5.67 -6.38 -15.07
C GLY A 172 -6.58 -6.75 -13.88
N ARG A 173 -6.93 -8.04 -13.70
CA ARG A 173 -7.63 -8.55 -12.52
C ARG A 173 -6.63 -9.23 -11.59
N ALA A 174 -6.08 -8.49 -10.64
CA ALA A 174 -5.27 -9.09 -9.58
C ALA A 174 -6.18 -9.94 -8.68
N LYS A 175 -5.72 -11.11 -8.23
CA LYS A 175 -6.48 -11.91 -7.26
C LYS A 175 -6.45 -11.30 -5.86
N ILE A 176 -5.37 -10.60 -5.55
CA ILE A 176 -5.18 -9.90 -4.28
C ILE A 176 -4.80 -8.44 -4.49
N GLU A 177 -5.33 -7.58 -3.65
CA GLU A 177 -5.13 -6.13 -3.66
C GLU A 177 -4.62 -5.66 -2.31
N THR A 178 -3.95 -4.51 -2.30
CA THR A 178 -3.64 -3.84 -1.04
C THR A 178 -4.94 -3.21 -0.55
N ALA A 179 -5.28 -3.48 0.70
CA ALA A 179 -6.55 -3.08 1.30
C ALA A 179 -6.31 -2.35 2.62
N HIS A 180 -7.32 -1.60 3.05
CA HIS A 180 -7.32 -0.77 4.25
C HIS A 180 -8.43 -1.22 5.18
N MET A 181 -8.14 -1.47 6.45
CA MET A 181 -9.16 -1.87 7.41
C MET A 181 -10.15 -0.72 7.67
N ASN A 182 -9.61 0.48 7.81
CA ASN A 182 -10.36 1.74 7.85
C ASN A 182 -10.01 2.55 6.59
N PRO A 183 -10.98 2.82 5.69
CA PRO A 183 -10.73 3.61 4.51
C PRO A 183 -10.07 4.96 4.84
N ARG A 184 -9.31 5.52 3.88
CA ARG A 184 -8.64 6.84 3.98
C ARG A 184 -7.49 6.95 4.98
N ILE A 185 -7.24 5.93 5.80
CA ILE A 185 -6.10 5.92 6.73
C ILE A 185 -4.94 5.15 6.09
N HIS A 186 -3.82 5.81 5.82
CA HIS A 186 -2.66 5.18 5.18
C HIS A 186 -1.48 5.08 6.17
N ASN A 187 -1.43 4.00 6.96
CA ASN A 187 -0.32 3.71 7.86
C ASN A 187 -0.12 2.19 8.03
N ALA A 188 0.99 1.78 8.64
CA ALA A 188 1.36 0.36 8.80
C ALA A 188 0.37 -0.47 9.62
N ASN A 189 -0.42 0.14 10.50
CA ASN A 189 -1.38 -0.57 11.35
C ASN A 189 -2.72 -0.78 10.66
N ASN A 190 -2.98 -0.10 9.54
CA ASN A 190 -4.27 -0.13 8.87
C ASN A 190 -4.26 -0.89 7.54
N VAL A 191 -3.08 -1.26 7.03
CA VAL A 191 -2.92 -1.89 5.72
C VAL A 191 -2.76 -3.40 5.80
N GLY A 192 -3.22 -4.08 4.75
CA GLY A 192 -2.90 -5.47 4.50
C GLY A 192 -3.19 -5.86 3.05
N PHE A 193 -3.35 -7.16 2.80
CA PHE A 193 -3.85 -7.66 1.54
C PHE A 193 -5.26 -8.23 1.72
N ALA A 194 -6.07 -8.08 0.68
CA ALA A 194 -7.37 -8.72 0.59
C ALA A 194 -7.55 -9.39 -0.77
N HIS A 195 -8.38 -10.43 -0.82
CA HIS A 195 -8.92 -10.89 -2.09
C HIS A 195 -9.64 -9.72 -2.76
N ARG A 196 -9.51 -9.61 -4.08
CA ARG A 196 -10.09 -8.50 -4.85
C ARG A 196 -11.59 -8.35 -4.60
N GLU A 197 -12.33 -9.45 -4.63
CA GLU A 197 -13.77 -9.46 -4.38
C GLU A 197 -14.11 -8.95 -3.00
N CYS A 198 -13.34 -9.34 -1.98
CA CYS A 198 -13.53 -8.85 -0.61
C CYS A 198 -13.20 -7.35 -0.49
N ASN A 199 -12.15 -6.88 -1.16
CA ASN A 199 -11.77 -5.47 -1.17
C ASN A 199 -12.86 -4.61 -1.84
N ILE A 200 -13.43 -5.08 -2.95
CA ILE A 200 -14.54 -4.42 -3.64
C ILE A 200 -15.79 -4.44 -2.78
N ALA A 201 -16.11 -5.56 -2.13
CA ALA A 201 -17.28 -5.71 -1.27
C ALA A 201 -17.23 -4.79 -0.05
N GLN A 202 -16.05 -4.65 0.58
CA GLN A 202 -15.85 -3.73 1.69
C GLN A 202 -16.20 -2.28 1.30
N GLY A 203 -15.80 -1.85 0.09
CA GLY A 203 -16.12 -0.52 -0.43
C GLY A 203 -15.51 0.61 0.41
N ASP A 204 -16.34 1.54 0.85
CA ASP A 204 -15.98 2.70 1.67
C ASP A 204 -16.24 2.51 3.17
N LYS A 205 -16.59 1.29 3.59
CA LYS A 205 -16.83 0.94 5.00
C LYS A 205 -15.54 0.58 5.72
N THR A 206 -15.48 0.89 7.00
CA THR A 206 -14.55 0.22 7.93
C THR A 206 -14.86 -1.28 7.99
N LEU A 207 -13.92 -2.10 8.46
CA LEU A 207 -14.19 -3.53 8.65
C LEU A 207 -15.37 -3.78 9.60
N ASP A 208 -15.46 -3.02 10.69
CA ASP A 208 -16.53 -3.19 11.69
C ASP A 208 -17.90 -2.82 11.10
N GLU A 209 -17.98 -1.71 10.35
CA GLU A 209 -19.18 -1.33 9.61
C GLU A 209 -19.56 -2.39 8.56
N PHE A 210 -18.56 -2.93 7.85
CA PHE A 210 -18.78 -3.95 6.82
C PHE A 210 -19.32 -5.26 7.41
N TYR A 211 -18.76 -5.72 8.53
CA TYR A 211 -19.24 -6.93 9.20
C TYR A 211 -20.62 -6.73 9.83
N THR A 212 -20.87 -5.57 10.45
CA THR A 212 -22.19 -5.22 10.98
C THR A 212 -23.24 -5.23 9.87
N TRP A 213 -22.91 -4.65 8.71
CA TRP A 213 -23.79 -4.62 7.55
C TRP A 213 -24.11 -6.03 7.02
N ILE A 214 -23.12 -6.92 6.94
CA ILE A 214 -23.34 -8.33 6.55
C ILE A 214 -24.27 -9.02 7.55
N ALA A 215 -24.02 -8.88 8.86
CA ALA A 215 -24.82 -9.52 9.90
C ALA A 215 -26.31 -9.10 9.82
N GLN A 216 -26.57 -7.81 9.65
CA GLN A 216 -27.94 -7.27 9.49
C GLN A 216 -28.64 -7.75 8.21
N ILE A 217 -27.90 -8.03 7.14
CA ILE A 217 -28.48 -8.64 5.93
C ILE A 217 -28.90 -10.08 6.22
N LEU A 218 -28.02 -10.87 6.85
CA LEU A 218 -28.28 -12.27 7.16
C LEU A 218 -29.46 -12.43 8.12
N GLU A 219 -29.55 -11.58 9.15
CA GLU A 219 -30.66 -11.56 10.11
C GLU A 219 -32.00 -11.33 9.41
N ARG A 220 -32.10 -10.32 8.53
CA ARG A 220 -33.34 -10.02 7.79
C ARG A 220 -33.76 -11.13 6.85
N VAL A 221 -32.81 -11.80 6.20
CA VAL A 221 -33.10 -12.95 5.34
C VAL A 221 -33.65 -14.09 6.19
N GLN A 222 -33.01 -14.43 7.31
CA GLN A 222 -33.44 -15.49 8.21
C GLN A 222 -34.82 -15.23 8.83
N SER A 223 -35.11 -13.98 9.22
CA SER A 223 -36.41 -13.59 9.77
C SER A 223 -37.52 -13.60 8.72
N SER A 224 -37.19 -13.46 7.43
CA SER A 224 -38.18 -13.50 6.33
C SER A 224 -38.51 -14.91 5.84
N THR A 225 -37.67 -15.89 6.21
CA THR A 225 -37.83 -17.31 5.88
C THR A 225 -38.38 -18.15 7.03
N SER A 226 -38.64 -17.53 8.18
CA SER A 226 -39.25 -18.14 9.38
C SER A 226 -40.71 -17.74 9.48
#